data_AF-A0A1R0H5P9-F1
#
_entry.id   AF-A0A1R0H5P9-F1
#
_cell.length_a   1.000
_cell.length_b   1.000
_cell.length_c   1.000
_cell.angle_alpha   90.00
_cell.angle_beta   90.00
_cell.angle_gamma   90.00
#
_symmetry.space_group_name_H-M   'P 1'
#
loop_
_entity.id
_entity.type
_entity.pdbx_description
1 polymer ?
#
loop_
_entity_poly.entity_id
_entity_poly.type
_entity_poly.pdbx_seq_one_letter_code
_entity_poly.pdbx_strand_id
1 'polypeptide(L)'
;MNLDVDIFDAVNPYADMNLVKKVNSTGLSQNGGISLGTIGCWMSHRSVWEKIVAENIGKALILEDDVDFIDGFRDKVSSVMSQLKSKNQYWDMLYIGHCYQEKPTQPPIISSPVVVQKSSNPKCMHAYGVSLSGAKKLLENVVKFEYPIDLQILGLLNSKKFVSYSINPEIAKQGAFTGDTSVNIDPVAHQGGQTLDGYSVKSCLDYVKSNKSYFISPKKI
;
A
#
# COMPACT_ATOMS: atom_id res chain seq x y z
N MET A 1 -13.67 5.65 -13.99
CA MET A 1 -13.56 4.32 -13.35
C MET A 1 -14.85 4.03 -12.61
N ASN A 2 -15.54 2.94 -12.96
CA ASN A 2 -16.63 2.37 -12.17
C ASN A 2 -16.02 1.17 -11.43
N LEU A 3 -15.54 1.39 -10.21
CA LEU A 3 -14.91 0.36 -9.38
C LEU A 3 -15.84 0.05 -8.22
N ASP A 4 -15.99 -1.23 -7.91
CA ASP A 4 -16.53 -1.65 -6.62
C ASP A 4 -15.51 -1.28 -5.54
N VAL A 5 -16.01 -0.70 -4.45
CA VAL A 5 -15.16 -0.15 -3.37
C VAL A 5 -15.45 -0.91 -2.09
N ASP A 6 -14.40 -1.53 -1.55
CA ASP A 6 -14.39 -2.15 -0.22
C ASP A 6 -13.45 -1.35 0.70
N ILE A 7 -13.87 -1.16 1.95
CA ILE A 7 -13.03 -0.59 3.00
C ILE A 7 -12.52 -1.75 3.85
N PHE A 8 -11.20 -1.81 4.06
CA PHE A 8 -10.53 -2.86 4.80
C PHE A 8 -9.82 -2.26 6.01
N ASP A 9 -10.15 -2.73 7.21
CA ASP A 9 -9.47 -2.28 8.43
C ASP A 9 -8.03 -2.80 8.43
N ALA A 10 -7.06 -1.89 8.57
CA ALA A 10 -5.68 -2.28 8.74
C ALA A 10 -5.50 -3.09 10.03
N VAL A 11 -4.61 -4.08 9.98
CA VAL A 11 -4.25 -4.90 11.14
C VAL A 11 -3.57 -4.01 12.17
N ASN A 12 -4.17 -3.91 13.37
CA ASN A 12 -3.60 -3.22 14.52
C ASN A 12 -2.75 -4.21 15.35
N PRO A 13 -1.40 -4.20 15.22
CA PRO A 13 -0.51 -5.07 15.99
C PRO A 13 -0.54 -4.81 17.51
N TYR A 14 -0.93 -3.62 17.96
CA TYR A 14 -1.05 -3.28 19.38
C TYR A 14 -2.30 -3.90 20.01
N ALA A 15 -3.34 -4.18 19.21
CA ALA A 15 -4.57 -4.80 19.68
C ALA A 15 -4.44 -6.33 19.86
N ASP A 16 -3.53 -6.99 19.14
CA ASP A 16 -3.29 -8.43 19.25
C ASP A 16 -1.79 -8.78 19.18
N MET A 17 -1.13 -8.70 20.34
CA MET A 17 0.29 -9.04 20.49
C MET A 17 0.58 -10.53 20.29
N ASN A 18 -0.41 -11.43 20.34
CA ASN A 18 -0.17 -12.86 20.09
C ASN A 18 0.01 -13.11 18.59
N LEU A 19 -0.76 -12.41 17.78
CA LEU A 19 -0.66 -12.41 16.33
C LEU A 19 0.66 -11.79 15.87
N VAL A 20 1.12 -10.72 16.53
CA VAL A 20 2.49 -10.21 16.37
C VAL A 20 3.53 -11.28 16.71
N LYS A 21 3.47 -11.92 17.88
CA LYS A 21 4.43 -12.96 18.29
C LYS A 21 4.53 -14.14 17.31
N LYS A 22 3.41 -14.54 16.70
CA LYS A 22 3.38 -15.58 15.65
C LYS A 22 4.12 -15.14 14.38
N VAL A 23 3.98 -13.88 14.00
CA VAL A 23 4.68 -13.29 12.85
C VAL A 23 6.15 -13.00 13.17
N ASN A 24 6.45 -12.68 14.43
CA ASN A 24 7.78 -12.36 14.97
C ASN A 24 8.69 -13.58 15.19
N SER A 25 8.30 -14.81 14.84
CA SER A 25 9.17 -15.98 15.08
C SER A 25 10.27 -16.18 14.01
N THR A 26 10.43 -15.24 13.09
CA THR A 26 11.45 -15.20 12.04
C THR A 26 12.59 -14.25 12.42
N GLY A 27 13.84 -14.71 12.27
CA GLY A 27 15.05 -14.21 12.95
C GLY A 27 15.42 -12.72 12.92
N LEU A 28 14.68 -11.85 12.22
CA LEU A 28 14.92 -10.40 12.19
C LEU A 28 14.14 -9.62 13.27
N SER A 29 13.10 -10.23 13.85
CA SER A 29 12.36 -9.66 15.00
C SER A 29 13.18 -9.51 16.28
N GLN A 30 14.22 -10.34 16.43
CA GLN A 30 14.97 -10.47 17.69
C GLN A 30 16.11 -9.45 17.82
N ASN A 31 16.42 -8.69 16.76
CA ASN A 31 17.55 -7.74 16.72
C ASN A 31 17.13 -6.25 16.81
N GLY A 32 15.92 -5.95 17.28
CA GLY A 32 15.63 -4.66 17.93
C GLY A 32 15.47 -3.41 17.04
N GLY A 33 15.03 -3.56 15.77
CA GLY A 33 14.89 -2.41 14.85
C GLY A 33 13.60 -2.31 14.04
N ILE A 34 12.63 -3.21 14.24
CA ILE A 34 11.39 -3.24 13.44
C ILE A 34 10.22 -2.68 14.25
N SER A 35 9.56 -1.64 13.73
CA SER A 35 8.39 -1.06 14.37
C SER A 35 7.17 -1.98 14.26
N LEU A 36 6.29 -1.96 15.27
CA LEU A 36 5.00 -2.65 15.20
C LEU A 36 4.20 -2.18 13.98
N GLY A 37 4.25 -0.89 13.64
CA GLY A 37 3.65 -0.35 12.41
C GLY A 37 4.10 -1.08 11.14
N THR A 38 5.37 -1.45 11.03
CA THR A 38 5.89 -2.24 9.89
C THR A 38 5.25 -3.62 9.81
N ILE A 39 5.05 -4.28 10.95
CA ILE A 39 4.38 -5.58 11.03
C ILE A 39 2.91 -5.42 10.64
N GLY A 40 2.22 -4.41 11.17
CA GLY A 40 0.84 -4.09 10.84
C GLY A 40 0.64 -3.84 9.34
N CYS A 41 1.51 -3.04 8.72
CA CYS A 41 1.53 -2.81 7.28
C CYS A 41 1.69 -4.13 6.49
N TRP A 42 2.68 -4.96 6.87
CA TRP A 42 2.91 -6.26 6.22
C TRP A 42 1.69 -7.17 6.27
N MET A 43 1.05 -7.26 7.45
CA MET A 43 -0.13 -8.08 7.65
C MET A 43 -1.34 -7.57 6.88
N SER A 44 -1.56 -6.25 6.91
CA SER A 44 -2.69 -5.60 6.25
C SER A 44 -2.70 -5.87 4.74
N HIS A 45 -1.58 -5.63 4.05
CA HIS A 45 -1.51 -5.90 2.61
C HIS A 45 -1.69 -7.38 2.29
N ARG A 46 -1.12 -8.28 3.09
CA ARG A 46 -1.33 -9.73 2.89
C ARG A 46 -2.78 -10.13 3.03
N SER A 47 -3.50 -9.62 4.03
CA SER A 47 -4.92 -9.92 4.20
C SER A 47 -5.75 -9.43 3.02
N VAL A 48 -5.40 -8.28 2.42
CA VAL A 48 -6.03 -7.82 1.17
C VAL A 48 -5.72 -8.78 0.02
N TRP A 49 -4.48 -9.27 -0.11
CA TRP A 49 -4.14 -10.27 -1.15
C TRP A 49 -4.87 -11.60 -0.94
N GLU A 50 -5.02 -12.05 0.31
CA GLU A 50 -5.79 -13.25 0.67
C GLU A 50 -7.25 -13.11 0.23
N LYS A 51 -7.87 -11.95 0.50
CA LYS A 51 -9.23 -11.64 0.01
C LYS A 51 -9.32 -11.67 -1.51
N ILE A 52 -8.39 -11.01 -2.22
CA ILE A 52 -8.33 -11.01 -3.68
C ILE A 52 -8.30 -12.43 -4.24
N VAL A 53 -7.51 -13.32 -3.62
CA VAL A 53 -7.41 -14.71 -4.04
C VAL A 53 -8.66 -15.51 -3.69
N ALA A 54 -9.20 -15.36 -2.47
CA ALA A 54 -10.37 -16.06 -1.99
C ALA A 54 -11.63 -15.72 -2.81
N GLU A 55 -11.79 -14.46 -3.19
CA GLU A 55 -12.93 -13.95 -3.96
C GLU A 55 -12.68 -13.95 -5.48
N ASN A 56 -11.51 -14.43 -5.92
CA ASN A 56 -11.13 -14.50 -7.33
C ASN A 56 -11.21 -13.14 -8.06
N ILE A 57 -10.81 -12.07 -7.38
CA ILE A 57 -10.82 -10.70 -7.91
C ILE A 57 -9.72 -10.56 -8.95
N GLY A 58 -10.10 -10.35 -10.22
CA GLY A 58 -9.15 -10.38 -11.34
C GLY A 58 -8.05 -9.31 -11.27
N LYS A 59 -8.39 -8.10 -10.82
CA LYS A 59 -7.47 -6.97 -10.57
C LYS A 59 -8.04 -6.09 -9.47
N ALA A 60 -7.20 -5.59 -8.58
CA ALA A 60 -7.59 -4.67 -7.52
C ALA A 60 -6.69 -3.44 -7.53
N LEU A 61 -7.25 -2.29 -7.16
CA LEU A 61 -6.53 -1.07 -6.79
C LEU A 61 -6.52 -0.99 -5.26
N ILE A 62 -5.34 -0.98 -4.67
CA ILE A 62 -5.13 -0.91 -3.22
C ILE A 62 -4.58 0.48 -2.90
N LEU A 63 -5.20 1.14 -1.93
CA LEU A 63 -4.89 2.49 -1.48
C LEU A 63 -4.85 2.50 0.05
N GLU A 64 -3.83 3.11 0.63
CA GLU A 64 -3.78 3.46 2.06
C GLU A 64 -4.69 4.68 2.35
N ASP A 65 -5.01 4.91 3.63
CA ASP A 65 -5.92 5.97 4.07
C ASP A 65 -5.31 7.38 3.99
N ASP A 66 -3.99 7.47 3.88
CA ASP A 66 -3.22 8.71 3.78
C ASP A 66 -2.87 9.12 2.34
N VAL A 67 -3.49 8.52 1.32
CA VAL A 67 -3.15 8.81 -0.08
C VAL A 67 -3.82 10.08 -0.60
N ASP A 68 -3.01 10.98 -1.16
CA ASP A 68 -3.44 12.14 -1.93
C ASP A 68 -3.31 11.92 -3.44
N PHE A 69 -4.29 12.37 -4.23
CA PHE A 69 -4.33 12.18 -5.68
C PHE A 69 -4.05 13.47 -6.44
N ILE A 70 -3.40 13.35 -7.59
CA ILE A 70 -3.27 14.48 -8.52
C ILE A 70 -4.53 14.66 -9.38
N ASP A 71 -4.66 15.83 -10.00
CA ASP A 71 -5.74 16.11 -10.96
C ASP A 71 -5.82 15.08 -12.08
N GLY A 72 -7.04 14.66 -12.41
CA GLY A 72 -7.30 13.66 -13.45
C GLY A 72 -6.83 12.25 -13.10
N PHE A 73 -6.57 11.94 -11.82
CA PHE A 73 -6.18 10.61 -11.35
C PHE A 73 -7.02 9.49 -11.98
N ARG A 74 -8.35 9.62 -11.94
CA ARG A 74 -9.26 8.59 -12.45
C ARG A 74 -9.08 8.34 -13.95
N ASP A 75 -8.89 9.40 -14.73
CA ASP A 75 -8.73 9.33 -16.18
C ASP A 75 -7.37 8.78 -16.56
N LYS A 76 -6.32 9.19 -15.83
CA LYS A 76 -4.95 8.67 -15.99
C LYS A 76 -4.90 7.17 -15.70
N VAL A 77 -5.44 6.71 -14.58
CA VAL A 77 -5.51 5.27 -14.26
C VAL A 77 -6.34 4.52 -15.30
N SER A 78 -7.51 5.02 -15.68
CA SER A 78 -8.35 4.40 -16.72
C SER A 78 -7.61 4.25 -18.05
N SER A 79 -6.87 5.30 -18.46
CA SER A 79 -6.07 5.30 -19.68
C SER A 79 -4.93 4.28 -19.61
N VAL A 80 -4.19 4.24 -18.51
CA VAL A 80 -3.11 3.25 -18.31
C VAL A 80 -3.66 1.83 -18.38
N MET A 81 -4.75 1.54 -17.68
CA MET A 81 -5.35 0.20 -17.67
C MET A 81 -5.85 -0.22 -19.06
N SER A 82 -6.43 0.71 -19.82
CA SER A 82 -6.89 0.48 -21.19
C SER A 82 -5.73 0.20 -22.14
N GLN A 83 -4.62 0.95 -22.00
CA GLN A 83 -3.43 0.77 -22.82
C GLN A 83 -2.66 -0.51 -22.49
N LEU A 84 -2.56 -0.89 -21.21
CA LEU A 84 -1.98 -2.18 -20.81
C LEU A 84 -2.79 -3.33 -21.41
N LYS A 85 -4.13 -3.24 -21.39
CA LYS A 85 -5.01 -4.23 -22.02
C LYS A 85 -4.84 -4.29 -23.53
N SER A 86 -4.84 -3.15 -24.23
CA SER A 86 -4.74 -3.11 -25.70
C SER A 86 -3.39 -3.62 -26.22
N LYS A 87 -2.32 -3.40 -25.45
CA LYS A 87 -0.97 -3.93 -25.75
C LYS A 87 -0.80 -5.41 -25.35
N ASN A 88 -1.83 -6.05 -24.78
CA ASN A 88 -1.74 -7.37 -24.15
C ASN A 88 -0.55 -7.48 -23.17
N GLN A 89 -0.28 -6.39 -22.44
CA GLN A 89 0.86 -6.30 -21.56
C GLN A 89 0.58 -7.06 -20.27
N TYR A 90 1.38 -8.08 -20.00
CA TYR A 90 1.35 -8.80 -18.73
C TYR A 90 1.95 -7.96 -17.60
N TRP A 91 1.34 -8.02 -16.42
CA TRP A 91 1.85 -7.43 -15.19
C TRP A 91 1.24 -8.10 -13.95
N ASP A 92 2.05 -8.22 -12.90
CA ASP A 92 1.64 -8.69 -11.58
C ASP A 92 1.22 -7.51 -10.69
N MET A 93 1.98 -6.41 -10.77
CA MET A 93 1.75 -5.19 -9.99
C MET A 93 1.99 -3.93 -10.84
N LEU A 94 1.27 -2.87 -10.50
CA LEU A 94 1.43 -1.52 -11.06
C LEU A 94 1.52 -0.52 -9.91
N TYR A 95 2.70 0.02 -9.63
CA TYR A 95 2.85 1.12 -8.69
C TYR A 95 2.24 2.39 -9.29
N ILE A 96 1.23 2.92 -8.60
CA ILE A 96 0.53 4.16 -8.95
C ILE A 96 1.06 5.32 -8.10
N GLY A 97 1.41 4.98 -6.85
CA GLY A 97 2.19 5.76 -5.91
C GLY A 97 3.40 4.98 -5.43
N HIS A 98 4.53 5.68 -5.30
CA HIS A 98 5.77 5.18 -4.71
C HIS A 98 6.57 6.36 -4.18
N CYS A 99 7.42 6.14 -3.16
CA CYS A 99 8.24 7.20 -2.57
C CYS A 99 9.57 7.39 -3.30
N TYR A 100 9.98 6.37 -4.06
CA TYR A 100 11.26 6.33 -4.75
C TYR A 100 11.21 5.27 -5.83
N GLN A 101 11.93 5.52 -6.93
CA GLN A 101 12.27 4.55 -7.96
C GLN A 101 13.61 4.98 -8.60
N GLU A 102 14.45 4.02 -8.93
CA GLU A 102 15.68 4.26 -9.68
C GLU A 102 15.43 4.73 -11.11
N LYS A 103 16.46 5.33 -11.72
CA LYS A 103 16.40 5.75 -13.11
C LYS A 103 16.05 4.55 -14.01
N PRO A 104 15.09 4.71 -14.93
CA PRO A 104 14.69 3.64 -15.82
C PRO A 104 15.85 3.22 -16.72
N THR A 105 16.04 1.91 -16.87
CA THR A 105 17.03 1.31 -17.77
C THR A 105 16.45 0.96 -19.14
N GLN A 106 15.13 1.09 -19.31
CA GLN A 106 14.39 0.73 -20.51
C GLN A 106 13.40 1.84 -20.89
N PRO A 107 13.05 1.95 -22.19
CA PRO A 107 12.04 2.91 -22.63
C PRO A 107 10.67 2.62 -22.00
N PRO A 108 9.81 3.64 -21.86
CA PRO A 108 8.46 3.45 -21.36
C PRO A 108 7.60 2.60 -22.29
N ILE A 109 6.71 1.82 -21.69
CA ILE A 109 5.68 1.06 -22.43
C ILE A 109 4.47 1.92 -22.79
N ILE A 110 4.26 2.99 -22.01
CA ILE A 110 3.25 4.04 -22.21
C ILE A 110 3.92 5.38 -21.92
N SER A 111 3.77 6.36 -22.81
CA SER A 111 4.37 7.69 -22.66
C SER A 111 3.34 8.80 -22.45
N SER A 112 2.04 8.49 -22.54
CA SER A 112 0.94 9.47 -22.41
C SER A 112 -0.34 8.76 -21.93
N PRO A 113 -1.16 9.37 -21.05
CA PRO A 113 -1.02 10.71 -20.45
C PRO A 113 0.03 10.77 -19.33
N VAL A 114 0.57 9.62 -18.95
CA VAL A 114 1.63 9.46 -17.95
C VAL A 114 2.67 8.47 -18.47
N VAL A 115 3.87 8.50 -17.89
CA VAL A 115 4.93 7.55 -18.25
C VAL A 115 4.74 6.27 -17.42
N VAL A 116 4.68 5.12 -18.08
CA VAL A 116 4.66 3.81 -17.42
C VAL A 116 5.88 3.01 -17.86
N GLN A 117 6.67 2.58 -16.88
CA GLN A 117 7.96 1.90 -17.08
C GLN A 117 8.08 0.70 -16.17
N LYS A 118 8.95 -0.24 -16.52
CA LYS A 118 9.24 -1.38 -15.64
C LYS A 118 9.77 -0.85 -14.30
N SER A 119 9.27 -1.40 -13.20
CA SER A 119 9.66 -0.93 -11.87
C SER A 119 11.15 -1.21 -11.61
N SER A 120 11.85 -0.24 -11.00
CA SER A 120 13.25 -0.37 -10.60
C SER A 120 13.42 0.14 -9.18
N ASN A 121 13.59 -0.78 -8.23
CA ASN A 121 13.71 -0.44 -6.80
C ASN A 121 12.60 0.48 -6.25
N PRO A 122 11.30 0.20 -6.53
CA PRO A 122 10.20 1.00 -5.99
C PRO A 122 10.15 0.87 -4.46
N LYS A 123 9.78 1.97 -3.78
CA LYS A 123 9.56 2.02 -2.32
C LYS A 123 8.15 2.46 -1.98
N CYS A 124 7.71 2.11 -0.77
CA CYS A 124 6.35 2.35 -0.25
C CYS A 124 5.27 1.52 -0.96
N MET A 125 4.13 1.35 -0.29
CA MET A 125 3.00 0.53 -0.76
C MET A 125 1.66 1.27 -0.69
N HIS A 126 1.69 2.60 -0.58
CA HIS A 126 0.51 3.42 -0.34
C HIS A 126 -0.50 3.40 -1.49
N ALA A 127 -0.08 3.20 -2.74
CA ALA A 127 -1.01 3.10 -3.86
C ALA A 127 -0.50 2.20 -4.99
N TYR A 128 -1.19 1.08 -5.24
CA TYR A 128 -0.80 0.15 -6.31
C TYR A 128 -1.98 -0.67 -6.84
N GLY A 129 -1.89 -1.04 -8.11
CA GLY A 129 -2.71 -2.09 -8.70
C GLY A 129 -2.04 -3.45 -8.54
N VAL A 130 -2.82 -4.51 -8.32
CA VAL A 130 -2.33 -5.89 -8.32
C VAL A 130 -3.29 -6.79 -9.11
N SER A 131 -2.76 -7.70 -9.92
CA SER A 131 -3.56 -8.71 -10.62
C SER A 131 -3.77 -9.94 -9.73
N LEU A 132 -4.78 -10.76 -10.03
CA LEU A 132 -4.99 -12.03 -9.30
C LEU A 132 -3.75 -12.92 -9.31
N SER A 133 -3.04 -13.01 -10.44
CA SER A 133 -1.78 -13.77 -10.51
C SER A 133 -0.69 -13.13 -9.66
N GLY A 134 -0.63 -11.80 -9.62
CA GLY A 134 0.28 -11.06 -8.75
C GLY A 134 0.02 -11.35 -7.27
N ALA A 135 -1.25 -11.27 -6.84
CA ALA A 135 -1.64 -11.57 -5.46
C ALA A 135 -1.26 -13.01 -5.05
N LYS A 136 -1.48 -14.00 -5.92
CA LYS A 136 -1.05 -15.40 -5.68
C LYS A 136 0.46 -15.50 -5.50
N LYS A 137 1.25 -14.92 -6.41
CA LYS A 137 2.72 -14.91 -6.31
C LYS A 137 3.20 -14.21 -5.04
N LEU A 138 2.56 -13.12 -4.64
CA LEU A 138 2.89 -12.40 -3.41
C LEU A 138 2.66 -13.30 -2.19
N LEU A 139 1.50 -13.97 -2.10
CA LEU A 139 1.21 -14.88 -0.98
C LEU A 139 2.14 -16.11 -0.94
N GLU A 140 2.53 -16.62 -2.10
CA GLU A 140 3.46 -17.76 -2.23
C GLU A 140 4.90 -17.42 -1.83
N ASN A 141 5.35 -16.17 -2.02
CA ASN A 141 6.75 -15.81 -1.82
C ASN A 141 6.98 -14.91 -0.59
N VAL A 142 6.01 -14.09 -0.20
CA VAL A 142 6.07 -13.22 0.99
C VAL A 142 5.48 -13.99 2.17
N VAL A 143 5.94 -15.22 2.45
CA VAL A 143 5.28 -16.13 3.41
C VAL A 143 5.49 -15.70 4.85
N LYS A 144 6.70 -15.22 5.15
CA LYS A 144 7.14 -14.89 6.50
C LYS A 144 7.53 -13.42 6.57
N PHE A 145 7.37 -12.84 7.76
CA PHE A 145 7.85 -11.49 7.99
C PHE A 145 9.36 -11.51 8.24
N GLU A 146 10.14 -11.30 7.19
CA GLU A 146 11.60 -11.18 7.31
C GLU A 146 12.02 -9.71 7.21
N TYR A 147 11.45 -8.96 6.27
CA TYR A 147 11.75 -7.55 6.04
C TYR A 147 10.46 -6.74 5.87
N PRO A 148 10.52 -5.39 5.93
CA PRO A 148 9.45 -4.54 5.41
C PRO A 148 8.94 -5.03 4.04
N ILE A 149 7.64 -4.90 3.83
CA ILE A 149 6.96 -5.56 2.70
C ILE A 149 7.47 -5.10 1.33
N ASP A 150 7.82 -3.82 1.20
CA ASP A 150 8.38 -3.22 -0.01
C ASP A 150 9.76 -3.82 -0.36
N LEU A 151 10.60 -4.09 0.66
CA LEU A 151 11.88 -4.78 0.48
C LEU A 151 11.71 -6.25 0.09
N GLN A 152 10.68 -6.92 0.61
CA GLN A 152 10.38 -8.29 0.19
C GLN A 152 9.95 -8.33 -1.29
N ILE A 153 9.09 -7.40 -1.71
CA ILE A 153 8.67 -7.27 -3.12
C ILE A 153 9.87 -6.95 -4.01
N LEU A 154 10.79 -6.08 -3.58
CA LEU A 154 12.04 -5.82 -4.29
C LEU A 154 12.86 -7.10 -4.54
N GLY A 155 12.94 -8.00 -3.56
CA GLY A 155 13.57 -9.32 -3.74
C GLY A 155 12.93 -10.14 -4.87
N LEU A 156 11.61 -10.07 -5.02
CA LEU A 156 10.88 -10.74 -6.10
C LEU A 156 11.14 -10.12 -7.46
N LEU A 157 11.24 -8.79 -7.52
CA LEU A 157 11.60 -8.06 -8.74
C LEU A 157 13.02 -8.44 -9.19
N ASN A 158 13.98 -8.48 -8.27
CA ASN A 158 15.38 -8.82 -8.55
C ASN A 158 15.54 -10.28 -9.01
N SER A 159 14.76 -11.20 -8.45
CA SER A 159 14.74 -12.61 -8.88
C SER A 159 13.95 -12.85 -10.17
N LYS A 160 13.37 -11.81 -10.79
CA LYS A 160 12.56 -11.87 -12.02
C LYS A 160 11.32 -12.79 -11.92
N LYS A 161 10.90 -13.14 -10.70
CA LYS A 161 9.67 -13.92 -10.43
C LYS A 161 8.40 -13.07 -10.50
N PHE A 162 8.57 -11.75 -10.48
CA PHE A 162 7.49 -10.78 -10.37
C PHE A 162 7.65 -9.67 -11.41
N VAL A 163 6.60 -9.40 -12.18
CA VAL A 163 6.60 -8.38 -13.23
C VAL A 163 5.84 -7.16 -12.74
N SER A 164 6.58 -6.08 -12.46
CA SER A 164 5.98 -4.82 -12.01
C SER A 164 6.30 -3.66 -12.94
N TYR A 165 5.37 -2.73 -13.03
CA TYR A 165 5.52 -1.43 -13.67
C TYR A 165 5.22 -0.31 -12.68
N SER A 166 5.72 0.88 -12.94
CA SER A 166 5.48 2.08 -12.13
C SER A 166 5.08 3.25 -13.02
N ILE A 167 4.15 4.06 -12.54
CA ILE A 167 3.79 5.35 -13.12
C ILE A 167 4.79 6.41 -12.66
N ASN A 168 5.30 7.23 -13.60
CA ASN A 168 6.27 8.29 -13.35
C ASN A 168 5.86 9.59 -14.08
N PRO A 169 5.83 10.76 -13.40
CA PRO A 169 5.79 10.88 -11.94
C PRO A 169 4.58 10.15 -11.36
N GLU A 170 4.65 9.80 -10.08
CA GLU A 170 3.55 9.19 -9.34
C GLU A 170 2.29 10.07 -9.38
N ILE A 171 1.13 9.41 -9.45
CA ILE A 171 -0.17 10.10 -9.54
C ILE A 171 -1.01 9.94 -8.27
N ALA A 172 -0.49 9.15 -7.32
CA ALA A 172 -0.95 9.01 -5.95
C ALA A 172 0.26 9.22 -5.03
N LYS A 173 0.20 10.23 -4.18
CA LYS A 173 1.25 10.62 -3.25
C LYS A 173 0.87 10.18 -1.86
N GLN A 174 1.87 9.87 -1.05
CA GLN A 174 1.65 9.74 0.38
C GLN A 174 1.39 11.14 0.94
N GLY A 175 0.28 11.31 1.65
CA GLY A 175 -0.12 12.56 2.27
C GLY A 175 0.93 13.02 3.26
N ALA A 176 1.28 14.30 3.19
CA ALA A 176 2.35 14.89 3.99
C ALA A 176 1.94 15.16 5.45
N PHE A 177 1.32 14.20 6.13
CA PHE A 177 1.26 14.25 7.59
C PHE A 177 2.65 13.89 8.10
N THR A 178 3.46 14.93 8.30
CA THR A 178 4.78 14.89 8.93
C THR A 178 4.66 14.38 10.36
N GLY A 179 4.65 13.08 10.50
CA GLY A 179 4.64 12.30 11.73
C GLY A 179 5.03 10.89 11.32
N ASP A 180 5.70 10.18 12.21
CA ASP A 180 6.03 8.76 12.03
C ASP A 180 4.94 8.01 11.25
N THR A 181 5.30 7.38 10.13
CA THR A 181 4.40 6.60 9.26
C THR A 181 4.07 5.22 9.86
N SER A 182 4.51 4.96 11.09
CA SER A 182 3.74 4.05 11.93
C SER A 182 2.32 4.60 11.97
N VAL A 183 1.35 3.79 11.57
CA VAL A 183 -0.04 4.04 11.98
C VAL A 183 0.07 4.37 13.47
N ASN A 184 -0.20 5.61 13.87
CA ASN A 184 -0.04 6.01 15.27
C ASN A 184 -1.25 5.47 16.03
N ILE A 185 -1.45 4.16 16.00
CA ILE A 185 -2.46 3.39 16.74
C ILE A 185 -2.05 3.19 18.20
N ASP A 186 -0.98 3.86 18.63
CA ASP A 186 -0.74 4.07 20.04
C ASP A 186 -1.96 4.81 20.61
N PRO A 187 -2.69 4.24 21.58
CA PRO A 187 -3.72 4.99 22.29
C PRO A 187 -3.14 6.23 22.99
N VAL A 188 -1.81 6.34 23.10
CA VAL A 188 -1.11 7.42 23.76
C VAL A 188 0.00 7.99 22.87
N ALA A 189 0.00 9.30 22.63
CA ALA A 189 1.05 9.91 21.82
C ALA A 189 2.37 9.94 22.60
N HIS A 190 3.48 9.56 21.97
CA HIS A 190 4.81 9.65 22.56
C HIS A 190 5.67 10.71 21.86
N GLN A 191 6.18 11.68 22.63
CA GLN A 191 7.12 12.69 22.14
C GLN A 191 8.32 12.78 23.08
N GLY A 192 9.53 12.52 22.57
CA GLY A 192 10.76 12.64 23.35
C GLY A 192 10.83 11.73 24.59
N GLY A 193 10.20 10.56 24.56
CA GLY A 193 10.15 9.62 25.69
C GLY A 193 9.09 9.93 26.76
N GLN A 194 8.26 10.96 26.56
CA GLN A 194 7.12 11.25 27.42
C GLN A 194 5.82 10.69 26.82
N THR A 195 4.91 10.28 27.70
CA THR A 195 3.57 9.78 27.37
C THR A 195 2.59 10.95 27.48
N LEU A 196 1.90 11.28 26.39
CA LEU A 196 0.94 12.40 26.33
C LEU A 196 -0.49 11.87 26.43
N ASP A 197 -1.13 12.09 27.59
CA ASP A 197 -2.52 11.75 27.81
C ASP A 197 -3.47 12.66 27.00
N GLY A 198 -4.52 12.08 26.41
CA GLY A 198 -5.57 12.81 25.68
C GLY A 198 -5.37 12.96 24.17
N TYR A 199 -4.18 12.63 23.65
CA TYR A 199 -3.83 12.67 22.22
C TYR A 199 -4.05 11.34 21.49
N SER A 200 -5.08 10.59 21.87
CA SER A 200 -5.40 9.32 21.20
C SER A 200 -5.90 9.57 19.77
N VAL A 201 -5.67 8.63 18.86
CA VAL A 201 -6.32 8.60 17.53
C VAL A 201 -7.82 8.76 17.64
N LYS A 202 -8.43 8.23 18.70
CA LYS A 202 -9.86 8.40 18.97
C LYS A 202 -10.22 9.86 19.19
N SER A 203 -9.46 10.60 20.00
CA SER A 203 -9.63 12.04 20.19
C SER A 203 -9.44 12.81 18.88
N CYS A 204 -8.46 12.41 18.07
CA CYS A 204 -8.23 13.01 16.75
C CYS A 204 -9.40 12.72 15.79
N LEU A 205 -9.85 11.46 15.68
CA LEU A 205 -10.99 11.06 14.87
C LEU A 205 -12.29 11.73 15.33
N ASP A 206 -12.51 11.87 16.64
CA ASP A 206 -13.67 12.55 17.21
C ASP A 206 -13.60 14.07 16.94
N TYR A 207 -12.41 14.67 17.02
CA TYR A 207 -12.17 16.07 16.63
C TYR A 207 -12.37 16.29 15.12
N VAL A 208 -11.86 15.40 14.29
CA VAL A 208 -11.98 15.44 12.82
C VAL A 208 -13.44 15.25 12.40
N LYS A 209 -14.15 14.30 13.01
CA LYS A 209 -15.60 14.08 12.81
C LYS A 209 -16.44 15.27 13.28
N SER A 210 -16.03 15.96 14.34
CA SER A 210 -16.77 17.12 14.86
C SER A 210 -16.48 18.42 14.13
N ASN A 211 -15.31 18.57 13.48
CA ASN A 211 -14.88 19.84 12.89
C ASN A 211 -14.71 19.85 11.36
N LYS A 212 -14.79 18.72 10.66
CA LYS A 212 -14.73 18.67 9.19
C LYS A 212 -15.72 17.68 8.59
N SER A 213 -16.59 18.17 7.72
CA SER A 213 -17.39 17.34 6.82
C SER A 213 -16.49 16.73 5.75
N TYR A 214 -16.13 15.46 5.89
CA TYR A 214 -15.55 14.72 4.77
C TYR A 214 -16.66 14.22 3.87
N PHE A 215 -16.61 14.60 2.60
CA PHE A 215 -17.38 13.96 1.54
C PHE A 215 -16.82 12.56 1.29
N ILE A 216 -17.57 11.49 1.57
CA ILE A 216 -17.82 10.38 0.63
C ILE A 216 -19.29 9.91 0.80
N SER A 217 -20.10 10.36 -0.15
CA SER A 217 -21.42 9.92 -0.64
C SER A 217 -22.58 9.67 0.34
N PRO A 218 -23.73 10.37 0.20
CA PRO A 218 -24.97 9.94 0.82
C PRO A 218 -25.48 8.63 0.18
N LYS A 219 -25.80 7.63 1.00
CA LYS A 219 -26.71 6.54 0.62
C LYS A 219 -28.09 7.14 0.34
N LYS A 220 -28.37 7.43 -0.94
CA LYS A 220 -29.67 7.41 -1.65
C LYS A 220 -29.61 8.36 -2.85
N ILE A 221 -29.58 7.81 -4.06
CA ILE A 221 -30.64 7.77 -5.10
C ILE A 221 -30.21 6.69 -6.10
#